data_AF-A0A842ND01-F1
#
_entry.id   AF-A0A842ND01-F1
#
_cell.length_a   1.000
_cell.length_b   1.000
_cell.length_c   1.000
_cell.angle_alpha   90.00
_cell.angle_beta   90.00
_cell.angle_gamma   90.00
#
_symmetry.space_group_name_H-M   'P 1'
#
loop_
_entity.id
_entity.type
_entity.pdbx_description
1 polymer ?
#
loop_
_entity_poly.entity_id
_entity_poly.type
_entity_poly.pdbx_seq_one_letter_code
_entity_poly.pdbx_strand_id
1 'polypeptide(L)'
;MADGMSFEDALNDAKSRGYVEADESLDLDGLDAAAKLVILANWIMGMKVTMPDIIKKGIRKVNTNDVKNAQKKGSAVKLIASCDKELTVSPVEIKINDPLCVNGTLNAISFISEHSGTQTIIGRGAGGIETASAILRDLIDIRKEITKS
;
A
#
# COMPACT_ATOMS: atom_id res chain seq x y z
N MET A 1 1.99 -2.45 -15.94
CA MET A 1 0.77 -2.43 -16.78
C MET A 1 0.44 -1.06 -17.36
N ALA A 2 1.00 0.05 -16.84
CA ALA A 2 1.11 1.26 -17.68
C ALA A 2 1.80 0.85 -18.99
N ASP A 3 1.28 1.28 -20.14
CA ASP A 3 1.73 0.95 -21.51
C ASP A 3 1.10 -0.30 -22.18
N GLY A 4 0.04 -0.88 -21.62
CA GLY A 4 -0.75 -1.92 -22.32
C GLY A 4 -0.09 -3.31 -22.35
N MET A 5 1.00 -3.46 -21.60
CA MET A 5 1.70 -4.70 -21.30
C MET A 5 0.79 -5.70 -20.55
N SER A 6 0.96 -7.01 -20.80
CA SER A 6 0.22 -8.05 -20.10
C SER A 6 0.58 -8.08 -18.60
N PHE A 7 -0.25 -8.74 -17.77
CA PHE A 7 0.06 -8.93 -16.36
C PHE A 7 1.38 -9.69 -16.18
N GLU A 8 1.60 -10.75 -16.97
CA GLU A 8 2.81 -11.57 -16.92
C GLU A 8 4.06 -10.79 -17.31
N ASP A 9 4.00 -10.02 -18.39
CA ASP A 9 5.12 -9.20 -18.83
C ASP A 9 5.45 -8.11 -17.78
N ALA A 10 4.42 -7.48 -17.20
CA ALA A 10 4.61 -6.48 -16.17
C ALA A 10 5.19 -7.08 -14.88
N LEU A 11 4.78 -8.29 -14.52
CA LEU A 11 5.32 -9.05 -13.40
C LEU A 11 6.79 -9.42 -13.65
N ASN A 12 7.12 -9.88 -14.86
CA ASN A 12 8.49 -10.24 -15.24
C ASN A 12 9.42 -9.02 -15.25
N ASP A 13 8.97 -7.88 -15.78
CA ASP A 13 9.74 -6.63 -15.69
C ASP A 13 9.95 -6.21 -14.22
N ALA A 14 8.91 -6.26 -13.39
CA ALA A 14 9.01 -5.92 -11.97
C ALA A 14 9.97 -6.85 -11.21
N LYS A 15 9.95 -8.16 -11.49
CA LYS A 15 10.92 -9.13 -10.94
C LYS A 15 12.34 -8.82 -11.38
N SER A 16 12.55 -8.52 -12.67
CA SER A 16 13.89 -8.21 -13.20
C SER A 16 14.52 -6.98 -12.55
N ARG A 17 13.67 -6.06 -12.07
CA ARG A 17 14.07 -4.84 -11.35
C ARG A 17 14.15 -5.01 -9.84
N GLY A 18 13.86 -6.20 -9.32
CA GLY A 18 13.88 -6.49 -7.88
C GLY A 18 12.74 -5.81 -7.10
N TYR A 19 11.63 -5.47 -7.76
CA TYR A 19 10.47 -4.85 -7.09
C TYR A 19 9.50 -5.84 -6.46
N VAL A 20 9.58 -7.11 -6.84
CA VAL A 20 8.74 -8.18 -6.30
C VAL A 20 9.60 -9.06 -5.41
N GLU A 21 9.09 -9.39 -4.24
CA GLU A 21 9.81 -10.24 -3.30
C GLU A 21 9.91 -11.70 -3.79
N ALA A 22 10.77 -12.49 -3.15
CA ALA A 22 10.93 -13.91 -3.49
C ALA A 22 9.62 -14.70 -3.29
N ASP A 23 8.85 -14.35 -2.27
CA ASP A 23 7.46 -14.79 -2.11
C ASP A 23 6.52 -13.75 -2.72
N GLU A 24 6.14 -13.97 -3.96
CA GLU A 24 5.25 -13.08 -4.71
C GLU A 24 3.87 -12.89 -4.04
N SER A 25 3.46 -13.76 -3.13
CA SER A 25 2.15 -13.63 -2.47
C SER A 25 2.07 -12.38 -1.59
N LEU A 26 3.20 -11.90 -1.08
CA LEU A 26 3.27 -10.68 -0.29
C LEU A 26 2.77 -9.47 -1.06
N ASP A 27 3.20 -9.35 -2.32
CA ASP A 27 2.84 -8.26 -3.22
C ASP A 27 1.53 -8.54 -3.99
N LEU A 28 1.40 -9.74 -4.57
CA LEU A 28 0.34 -10.05 -5.53
C LEU A 28 -0.98 -10.43 -4.87
N ASP A 29 -0.95 -11.04 -3.68
CA ASP A 29 -2.14 -11.41 -2.92
C ASP A 29 -2.52 -10.36 -1.87
N GLY A 30 -1.69 -9.30 -1.74
CA GLY A 30 -1.93 -8.13 -0.90
C GLY A 30 -1.68 -8.38 0.58
N LEU A 31 -0.84 -9.36 0.93
CA LEU A 31 -0.54 -9.69 2.33
C LEU A 31 0.24 -8.58 3.02
N ASP A 32 1.20 -7.94 2.35
CA ASP A 32 1.95 -6.81 2.90
C ASP A 32 1.02 -5.62 3.20
N ALA A 33 0.16 -5.27 2.24
CA ALA A 33 -0.84 -4.22 2.40
C ALA A 33 -1.81 -4.53 3.56
N ALA A 34 -2.21 -5.79 3.72
CA ALA A 34 -3.07 -6.21 4.81
C ALA A 34 -2.37 -6.17 6.18
N ALA A 35 -1.10 -6.56 6.26
CA ALA A 35 -0.33 -6.46 7.49
C ALA A 35 -0.19 -5.01 7.94
N LYS A 36 0.12 -4.11 6.99
CA LYS A 36 0.15 -2.65 7.23
C LYS A 36 -1.21 -2.13 7.69
N LEU A 37 -2.30 -2.59 7.09
CA LEU A 37 -3.66 -2.20 7.48
C LEU A 37 -4.00 -2.62 8.91
N VAL A 38 -3.63 -3.84 9.33
CA VAL A 38 -3.83 -4.31 10.72
C VAL A 38 -3.10 -3.41 11.71
N ILE A 39 -1.85 -3.06 11.44
CA ILE A 39 -1.06 -2.17 12.29
C ILE A 39 -1.74 -0.80 12.40
N LEU A 40 -2.12 -0.20 11.26
CA LEU A 40 -2.76 1.11 11.23
C LEU A 40 -4.13 1.10 11.93
N ALA A 41 -4.96 0.09 11.69
CA ALA A 41 -6.28 -0.03 12.31
C ALA A 41 -6.17 -0.17 13.84
N ASN A 42 -5.26 -1.00 14.33
CA ASN A 42 -5.08 -1.17 15.78
C ASN A 42 -4.46 0.07 16.42
N TRP A 43 -3.46 0.67 15.78
CA TRP A 43 -2.71 1.81 16.37
C TRP A 43 -3.47 3.13 16.30
N ILE A 44 -4.06 3.46 15.15
CA ILE A 44 -4.71 4.76 14.93
C ILE A 44 -6.17 4.71 15.34
N MET A 45 -6.88 3.63 14.98
CA MET A 45 -8.33 3.52 15.20
C MET A 45 -8.67 2.79 16.51
N GLY A 46 -7.68 2.30 17.26
CA GLY A 46 -7.89 1.59 18.53
C GLY A 46 -8.63 0.25 18.38
N MET A 47 -8.60 -0.33 17.18
CA MET A 47 -9.24 -1.63 16.89
C MET A 47 -8.45 -2.80 17.51
N LYS A 48 -9.01 -4.00 17.45
CA LYS A 48 -8.37 -5.25 17.91
C LYS A 48 -8.51 -6.33 16.84
N VAL A 49 -7.95 -6.06 15.68
CA VAL A 49 -8.06 -6.91 14.49
C VAL A 49 -6.75 -7.62 14.17
N THR A 50 -6.88 -8.69 13.40
CA THR A 50 -5.81 -9.58 12.96
C THR A 50 -5.95 -9.85 11.46
N MET A 51 -4.95 -10.49 10.86
CA MET A 51 -4.95 -10.77 9.40
C MET A 51 -6.20 -11.48 8.87
N PRO A 52 -6.82 -12.45 9.59
CA PRO A 52 -8.09 -13.06 9.20
C PRO A 52 -9.27 -12.09 9.10
N ASP A 53 -9.26 -10.98 9.84
CA ASP A 53 -10.35 -9.99 9.84
C ASP A 53 -10.34 -9.11 8.58
N ILE A 54 -9.27 -9.16 7.77
CA ILE A 54 -9.13 -8.39 6.54
C ILE A 54 -9.70 -9.17 5.35
N ILE A 55 -10.68 -8.58 4.65
CA ILE A 55 -11.20 -9.09 3.38
C ILE A 55 -10.18 -8.76 2.28
N LYS A 56 -9.52 -9.78 1.72
CA LYS A 56 -8.41 -9.60 0.79
C LYS A 56 -8.74 -10.12 -0.60
N LYS A 57 -8.43 -9.30 -1.60
CA LYS A 57 -8.41 -9.65 -3.02
C LYS A 57 -7.13 -9.10 -3.62
N GLY A 58 -6.24 -9.99 -4.04
CA GLY A 58 -4.99 -9.60 -4.70
C GLY A 58 -5.19 -9.04 -6.12
N ILE A 59 -4.06 -8.73 -6.77
CA ILE A 59 -4.01 -8.24 -8.15
C ILE A 59 -3.85 -9.36 -9.19
N ARG A 60 -3.67 -10.64 -8.79
CA ARG A 60 -3.47 -11.77 -9.72
C ARG A 60 -4.55 -11.92 -10.80
N LYS A 61 -5.78 -11.51 -10.50
CA LYS A 61 -6.93 -11.60 -11.43
C LYS A 61 -7.21 -10.29 -12.18
N VAL A 62 -6.39 -9.25 -11.96
CA VAL A 62 -6.49 -7.99 -12.71
C VAL A 62 -5.91 -8.22 -14.09
N ASN A 63 -6.74 -8.07 -15.11
CA ASN A 63 -6.34 -8.30 -16.49
C ASN A 63 -6.10 -6.98 -17.24
N THR A 64 -5.56 -7.08 -18.46
CA THR A 64 -5.26 -5.91 -19.29
C THR A 64 -6.49 -5.09 -19.67
N ASN A 65 -7.67 -5.71 -19.79
CA ASN A 65 -8.89 -5.00 -20.11
C ASN A 65 -9.34 -4.13 -18.93
N ASP A 66 -9.18 -4.59 -17.69
CA ASP A 66 -9.47 -3.79 -16.50
C ASP A 66 -8.63 -2.51 -16.49
N VAL A 67 -7.32 -2.63 -16.74
CA VAL A 67 -6.39 -1.49 -16.79
C VAL A 67 -6.70 -0.55 -17.96
N LYS A 68 -6.94 -1.08 -19.16
CA LYS A 68 -7.30 -0.27 -20.35
C LYS A 68 -8.63 0.46 -20.15
N ASN A 69 -9.61 -0.19 -19.53
CA ASN A 69 -10.90 0.42 -19.25
C ASN A 69 -10.79 1.52 -18.21
N ALA A 70 -10.02 1.32 -17.14
CA ALA A 70 -9.71 2.38 -16.18
C ALA A 70 -9.02 3.57 -16.87
N GLN A 71 -8.01 3.31 -17.71
CA GLN A 71 -7.29 4.37 -18.43
C GLN A 71 -8.22 5.19 -19.34
N LYS A 72 -9.14 4.54 -20.06
CA LYS A 72 -10.16 5.23 -20.90
C LYS A 72 -11.06 6.16 -20.09
N LYS A 73 -11.27 5.88 -18.80
CA LYS A 73 -12.07 6.71 -17.88
C LYS A 73 -11.24 7.78 -17.16
N GLY A 74 -9.96 7.93 -17.47
CA GLY A 74 -9.04 8.81 -16.73
C GLY A 74 -8.74 8.30 -15.33
N SER A 75 -8.66 6.98 -15.16
CA SER A 75 -8.40 6.30 -13.90
C SER A 75 -7.26 5.28 -14.04
N ALA A 76 -6.76 4.78 -12.92
CA ALA A 76 -5.84 3.65 -12.83
C ALA A 76 -6.36 2.62 -11.83
N VAL A 77 -6.01 1.35 -12.03
CA VAL A 77 -6.27 0.31 -11.02
C VAL A 77 -5.12 0.31 -10.01
N LYS A 78 -5.44 0.45 -8.73
CA LYS A 78 -4.48 0.46 -7.61
C LYS A 78 -4.91 -0.57 -6.56
N LEU A 79 -3.95 -1.26 -5.93
CA LEU A 79 -4.23 -2.10 -4.77
C LEU A 79 -4.38 -1.19 -3.54
N ILE A 80 -5.58 -1.10 -2.99
CA ILE A 80 -5.90 -0.19 -1.89
C ILE A 80 -6.21 -1.00 -0.64
N ALA A 81 -5.52 -0.66 0.46
CA ALA A 81 -5.89 -1.04 1.80
C ALA A 81 -6.79 0.05 2.41
N SER A 82 -7.98 -0.32 2.88
CA SER A 82 -8.98 0.63 3.39
C SER A 82 -9.47 0.22 4.77
N CYS A 83 -9.53 1.20 5.66
CA CYS A 83 -10.18 1.12 6.97
C CYS A 83 -11.34 2.12 7.01
N ASP A 84 -12.53 1.67 6.64
CA ASP A 84 -13.77 2.48 6.72
C ASP A 84 -14.89 1.61 7.31
N LYS A 85 -15.96 1.32 6.57
CA LYS A 85 -17.03 0.41 7.01
C LYS A 85 -16.53 -1.02 7.28
N GLU A 86 -15.57 -1.46 6.47
CA GLU A 86 -14.93 -2.78 6.57
C GLU A 86 -13.42 -2.64 6.35
N LEU A 87 -12.65 -3.62 6.82
CA LEU A 87 -11.22 -3.71 6.57
C LEU A 87 -10.97 -4.53 5.30
N THR A 88 -10.51 -3.85 4.25
CA THR A 88 -10.37 -4.47 2.93
C THR A 88 -9.01 -4.18 2.31
N VAL A 89 -8.52 -5.14 1.52
CA VAL A 89 -7.42 -4.95 0.57
C VAL A 89 -7.91 -5.45 -0.78
N SER A 90 -8.04 -4.56 -1.76
CA SER A 90 -8.52 -4.94 -3.08
C SER A 90 -8.07 -4.01 -4.21
N PRO A 91 -8.09 -4.46 -5.49
CA PRO A 91 -7.85 -3.57 -6.61
C PRO A 91 -9.05 -2.63 -6.78
N VAL A 92 -8.79 -1.33 -6.78
CA VAL A 92 -9.78 -0.25 -6.90
C VAL A 92 -9.42 0.65 -8.08
N GLU A 93 -10.43 1.09 -8.84
CA GLU A 93 -10.27 2.11 -9.86
C GLU A 93 -10.21 3.50 -9.20
N ILE A 94 -9.06 4.16 -9.28
CA ILE A 94 -8.78 5.47 -8.68
C ILE A 94 -8.49 6.49 -9.79
N LYS A 95 -9.00 7.72 -9.68
CA LYS A 95 -8.73 8.77 -10.68
C LYS A 95 -7.25 9.12 -10.74
N ILE A 96 -6.73 9.40 -11.94
CA ILE A 96 -5.29 9.71 -12.11
C ILE A 96 -4.83 10.97 -11.37
N ASN A 97 -5.76 11.88 -11.05
CA ASN A 97 -5.51 13.11 -10.30
C ASN A 97 -5.77 12.94 -8.78
N ASP A 98 -6.19 11.76 -8.34
CA ASP A 98 -6.34 11.46 -6.92
C ASP A 98 -4.94 11.30 -6.29
N PRO A 99 -4.66 11.91 -5.12
CA PRO A 99 -3.38 11.78 -4.43
C PRO A 99 -2.97 10.34 -4.08
N LEU A 100 -3.93 9.41 -3.97
CA LEU A 100 -3.62 7.98 -3.78
C LEU A 100 -3.11 7.30 -5.05
N CYS A 101 -3.29 7.90 -6.22
CA CYS A 101 -2.84 7.36 -7.50
C CYS A 101 -1.34 7.58 -7.74
N VAL A 102 -0.49 7.16 -6.79
CA VAL A 102 0.97 7.26 -6.87
C VAL A 102 1.58 6.17 -7.76
N ASN A 103 2.76 6.45 -8.32
CA ASN A 103 3.45 5.57 -9.28
C ASN A 103 4.77 5.05 -8.73
N GLY A 104 5.25 3.95 -9.32
CA GLY A 104 6.53 3.34 -8.96
C GLY A 104 6.53 2.80 -7.52
N THR A 105 7.59 3.09 -6.79
CA THR A 105 7.82 2.59 -5.42
C THR A 105 7.30 3.56 -4.33
N LEU A 106 6.47 4.52 -4.72
CA LEU A 106 5.84 5.44 -3.76
C LEU A 106 4.63 4.76 -3.14
N ASN A 107 4.48 4.96 -1.83
CA ASN A 107 3.26 4.65 -1.09
C ASN A 107 2.55 5.95 -0.76
N ALA A 108 1.22 5.88 -0.69
CA ALA A 108 0.37 6.97 -0.26
C ALA A 108 -0.60 6.48 0.81
N ILE A 109 -0.85 7.32 1.81
CA ILE A 109 -1.93 7.12 2.78
C ILE A 109 -2.78 8.38 2.82
N SER A 110 -4.09 8.21 2.68
CA SER A 110 -5.06 9.27 2.88
C SER A 110 -5.91 8.95 4.09
N PHE A 111 -6.14 9.96 4.93
CA PHE A 111 -7.01 9.85 6.10
C PHE A 111 -7.85 11.10 6.24
N ILE A 112 -9.02 10.95 6.86
CA ILE A 112 -9.96 12.03 7.10
C ILE A 112 -9.92 12.34 8.59
N SER A 113 -9.69 13.61 8.91
CA SER A 113 -9.79 14.14 10.26
C SER A 113 -10.95 15.12 10.32
N GLU A 114 -11.74 15.06 11.39
CA GLU A 114 -12.95 15.86 11.60
C GLU A 114 -12.74 17.36 11.31
N HIS A 115 -11.62 17.92 11.77
CA HIS A 115 -11.37 19.36 11.73
C HIS A 115 -10.42 19.80 10.61
N SER A 116 -9.61 18.88 10.08
CA SER A 116 -8.59 19.20 9.06
C SER A 116 -8.89 18.60 7.69
N GLY A 117 -10.02 17.90 7.57
CA GLY A 117 -10.46 17.28 6.33
C GLY A 117 -9.55 16.13 5.90
N THR A 118 -9.49 15.90 4.59
CA THR A 118 -8.67 14.85 3.99
C THR A 118 -7.22 15.29 3.88
N GLN A 119 -6.32 14.51 4.46
CA GLN A 119 -4.88 14.66 4.32
C GLN A 119 -4.31 13.46 3.58
N THR A 120 -3.28 13.69 2.77
CA THR A 120 -2.55 12.62 2.09
C THR A 120 -1.06 12.76 2.31
N ILE A 121 -0.42 11.69 2.78
CA ILE A 121 1.02 11.60 2.96
C ILE A 121 1.57 10.67 1.88
N ILE A 122 2.58 11.13 1.16
CA ILE A 122 3.22 10.39 0.06
C ILE A 122 4.72 10.28 0.35
N GLY A 123 5.27 9.08 0.20
CA GLY A 123 6.69 8.84 0.40
C GLY A 123 7.13 7.49 -0.15
N ARG A 124 8.44 7.22 -0.10
CA ARG A 124 8.96 5.88 -0.39
C ARG A 124 8.61 4.96 0.77
N GLY A 125 7.92 3.86 0.49
CA GLY A 125 7.47 2.91 1.50
C GLY A 125 8.28 1.61 1.59
N ALA A 126 9.31 1.48 0.75
CA ALA A 126 10.23 0.35 0.72
C ALA A 126 11.62 0.85 0.28
N GLY A 127 12.68 0.20 0.79
CA GLY A 127 14.08 0.52 0.50
C GLY A 127 14.97 0.33 1.72
N GLY A 128 16.17 -0.24 1.51
CA GLY A 128 17.05 -0.63 2.62
C GLY A 128 17.49 0.56 3.50
N ILE A 129 17.75 1.71 2.89
CA ILE A 129 18.17 2.93 3.61
C ILE A 129 16.99 3.50 4.40
N GLU A 130 15.81 3.57 3.78
CA GLU A 130 14.57 4.09 4.36
C GLU A 130 14.15 3.26 5.57
N THR A 131 14.14 1.93 5.44
CA THR A 131 13.83 1.00 6.53
C THR A 131 14.86 1.08 7.65
N ALA A 132 16.17 1.11 7.32
CA ALA A 132 17.22 1.24 8.33
C ALA A 132 17.12 2.58 9.09
N SER A 133 16.78 3.66 8.39
CA SER A 133 16.59 4.97 9.02
C SER A 133 15.41 4.98 9.99
N ALA A 134 14.32 4.28 9.69
CA ALA A 134 13.18 4.14 10.61
C ALA A 134 13.59 3.37 11.87
N ILE A 135 14.25 2.22 11.71
CA ILE A 135 14.74 1.40 12.83
C ILE A 135 15.69 2.20 13.74
N LEU A 136 16.65 2.93 13.15
CA LEU A 136 17.60 3.72 13.93
C LEU A 136 16.91 4.83 14.74
N ARG A 137 15.89 5.48 14.15
CA ARG A 137 15.09 6.50 14.83
C ARG A 137 14.39 5.91 16.06
N ASP A 138 13.74 4.75 15.89
CA ASP A 138 13.05 4.07 16.98
C ASP A 138 14.01 3.66 18.10
N LEU A 139 15.20 3.13 17.76
CA LEU A 139 16.24 2.79 18.76
C LEU A 139 16.71 4.02 19.55
N ILE A 140 16.90 5.16 18.88
CA ILE A 140 17.28 6.42 19.54
C ILE A 140 16.18 6.89 20.48
N ASP A 141 14.92 6.79 20.07
CA ASP A 141 13.78 7.23 20.87
C ASP A 141 13.55 6.30 22.08
N ILE A 142 13.64 4.98 21.91
CA ILE A 142 13.66 4.01 23.01
C ILE A 142 14.77 4.35 24.01
N ARG A 143 16.00 4.60 23.53
CA ARG A 143 17.12 4.98 24.41
C ARG A 143 16.80 6.25 25.20
N LYS A 144 16.27 7.29 24.55
CA LYS A 144 15.91 8.56 25.22
C LYS A 144 14.88 8.32 26.33
N GLU A 145 13.85 7.53 26.06
CA GLU A 145 12.82 7.22 27.05
C GLU A 145 13.37 6.44 28.25
N ILE A 146 14.24 5.44 28.02
CA ILE A 146 14.90 4.69 29.10
C ILE A 146 15.77 5.63 29.96
N THR A 147 16.49 6.58 29.34
CA THR A 147 17.39 7.50 30.07
C THR A 147 16.72 8.68 30.76
N LYS A 148 15.42 8.90 30.53
CA LYS A 148 14.63 9.91 31.27
C LYS A 148 14.19 9.43 32.66
N SER A 149 14.37 8.14 32.96
CA SER A 149 14.12 7.50 34.25
C SER A 149 15.34 7.59 35.15
#